data_AF-T1EKB0-F1
#
_entry.id   AF-T1EKB0-F1
#
_cell.length_a   1.000
_cell.length_b   1.000
_cell.length_c   1.000
_cell.angle_alpha   90.00
_cell.angle_beta   90.00
_cell.angle_gamma   90.00
#
_symmetry.space_group_name_H-M   'P 1'
#
loop_
_entity.id
_entity.type
_entity.pdbx_description
1 polymer ?
#
loop_
_entity_poly.entity_id
_entity_poly.type
_entity_poly.pdbx_seq_one_letter_code
_entity_poly.pdbx_strand_id
1 'polypeptide(L)' 'RRMRTVILPDQLDYLNKMFREDSNPSRKQLRAITSEVGLSKRVVQVWFQNARARERK' A
#
# COMPACT_ATOMS: atom_id res chain seq x y z
N ARG A 1 -4.50 15.20 -15.57
CA ARG A 1 -3.15 14.60 -15.41
C ARG A 1 -3.02 14.17 -13.95
N ARG A 2 -2.85 12.88 -13.62
CA ARG A 2 -2.62 12.46 -12.21
C ARG A 2 -1.14 12.67 -11.88
N MET A 3 -0.86 13.28 -10.73
CA MET A 3 0.52 13.36 -10.23
C MET A 3 0.95 11.97 -9.80
N ARG A 4 2.12 11.53 -10.26
CA ARG A 4 2.69 10.25 -9.85
C ARG A 4 3.30 10.44 -8.47
N THR A 5 2.83 9.68 -7.49
CA THR A 5 3.44 9.64 -6.17
C THR A 5 4.67 8.75 -6.21
N VAL A 6 5.79 9.25 -5.70
CA VAL A 6 6.98 8.43 -5.43
C VAL A 6 6.77 7.78 -4.05
N ILE A 7 6.91 6.47 -4.00
CA ILE A 7 6.89 5.71 -2.74
C ILE A 7 8.35 5.52 -2.35
N LEU A 8 8.73 6.07 -1.20
CA LEU A 8 10.09 6.00 -0.67
C LEU A 8 10.42 4.57 -0.20
N PRO A 9 11.72 4.21 -0.08
CA PRO A 9 12.12 2.88 0.40
C PRO A 9 11.47 2.48 1.73
N ASP A 10 11.53 3.34 2.74
CA ASP A 10 10.95 3.04 4.06
C ASP A 10 9.43 2.83 4.03
N GLN A 11 8.73 3.60 3.19
CA GLN A 11 7.29 3.42 2.95
C GLN A 11 7.00 2.10 2.26
N LEU A 12 7.84 1.72 1.28
CA LEU A 12 7.72 0.46 0.56
C LEU A 12 7.98 -0.74 1.48
N ASP A 13 8.97 -0.66 2.36
CA ASP A 13 9.29 -1.69 3.34
C ASP A 13 8.14 -1.92 4.31
N TYR A 14 7.54 -0.84 4.81
CA TYR A 14 6.33 -0.94 5.64
C TYR A 14 5.15 -1.56 4.87
N LEU A 15 4.89 -1.12 3.64
CA LEU A 15 3.82 -1.69 2.81
C LEU A 15 4.04 -3.19 2.54
N ASN A 16 5.27 -3.60 2.28
CA ASN A 16 5.64 -5.00 2.10
C ASN A 16 5.43 -5.81 3.38
N LYS A 17 5.82 -5.29 4.55
CA LYS A 17 5.57 -5.93 5.84
C LYS A 17 4.07 -6.18 6.04
N MET A 18 3.25 -5.14 5.88
CA MET A 18 1.80 -5.26 6.05
C MET A 18 1.15 -6.20 5.02
N PHE A 19 1.68 -6.24 3.80
CA PHE A 19 1.21 -7.16 2.76
C PHE A 19 1.44 -8.63 3.10
N ARG A 20 2.57 -8.96 3.75
CA ARG A 20 2.86 -10.33 4.22
C ARG A 20 1.93 -10.76 5.36
N GLU A 21 1.51 -9.82 6.19
CA GLU A 21 0.53 -10.07 7.27
C GLU A 21 -0.89 -10.24 6.72
N ASP A 22 -1.31 -9.34 5.83
CA ASP A 22 -2.63 -9.37 5.19
C ASP A 22 -2.57 -8.69 3.82
N SER A 23 -2.66 -9.49 2.75
CA SER A 23 -2.66 -9.00 1.38
C SER A 23 -3.96 -8.30 0.98
N ASN A 24 -5.03 -8.41 1.79
CA ASN A 24 -6.33 -7.78 1.58
C ASN A 24 -6.82 -7.01 2.83
N PRO A 25 -6.10 -5.95 3.23
CA PRO A 25 -6.38 -5.25 4.49
C PRO A 25 -7.79 -4.67 4.54
N SER A 26 -8.44 -4.83 5.69
CA SER A 26 -9.74 -4.23 5.99
C SER A 26 -9.68 -2.70 5.93
N ARG A 27 -10.86 -2.04 5.88
CA ARG A 27 -10.94 -0.57 5.93
C ARG A 27 -10.22 0.05 7.14
N LYS A 28 -10.18 -0.65 8.27
CA LYS A 28 -9.51 -0.17 9.50
C LYS A 28 -7.99 -0.26 9.35
N GLN A 29 -7.46 -1.41 8.93
CA GLN A 29 -6.03 -1.59 8.67
C GLN A 29 -5.55 -0.61 7.60
N LEU A 30 -6.31 -0.43 6.53
CA LEU A 30 -5.93 0.48 5.46
C LEU A 30 -5.82 1.94 5.93
N ARG A 31 -6.64 2.38 6.90
CA ARG A 31 -6.49 3.70 7.53
C ARG A 31 -5.21 3.81 8.36
N ALA A 32 -4.89 2.76 9.13
CA ALA A 32 -3.66 2.72 9.91
C ALA A 32 -2.43 2.79 8.98
N ILE A 33 -2.41 1.97 7.93
CA ILE A 33 -1.35 1.94 6.93
C ILE A 33 -1.17 3.33 6.30
N THR A 34 -2.26 3.99 5.87
CA THR A 34 -2.16 5.33 5.25
C THR A 34 -1.59 6.38 6.20
N SER A 35 -1.90 6.28 7.49
CA SER A 35 -1.37 7.17 8.51
C SER A 35 0.13 6.93 8.70
N GLU A 36 0.55 5.67 8.76
CA GLU A 36 1.94 5.30 8.99
C GLU A 36 2.85 5.69 7.83
N VAL A 37 2.45 5.41 6.58
CA VAL A 37 3.29 5.71 5.41
C VAL A 37 3.17 7.16 4.93
N GLY A 38 2.21 7.94 5.46
CA GLY A 38 1.95 9.31 5.02
C GLY A 38 1.46 9.42 3.56
N LEU A 39 0.86 8.34 3.03
CA LEU A 39 0.35 8.28 1.65
C LEU A 39 -1.17 8.33 1.63
N SER A 40 -1.73 8.91 0.56
CA SER A 40 -3.18 8.93 0.39
C SER A 40 -3.76 7.52 0.33
N LYS A 41 -5.00 7.37 0.81
CA LYS A 41 -5.77 6.12 0.73
C LYS A 41 -5.77 5.50 -0.66
N ARG A 42 -5.88 6.32 -1.71
CA ARG A 42 -5.90 5.83 -3.09
C ARG A 42 -4.56 5.22 -3.49
N VAL A 43 -3.44 5.84 -3.10
CA VAL A 43 -2.10 5.33 -3.41
C VAL A 43 -1.87 3.98 -2.74
N VAL A 44 -2.17 3.87 -1.44
CA VAL A 44 -2.06 2.61 -0.69
C VAL A 44 -2.95 1.53 -1.32
N GLN A 45 -4.21 1.83 -1.63
CA GLN A 45 -5.11 0.87 -2.29
C GLN A 45 -4.57 0.37 -3.64
N VAL A 46 -4.08 1.28 -4.49
CA VAL A 46 -3.50 0.90 -5.79
C VAL A 46 -2.27 0.06 -5.60
N TRP A 47 -1.42 0.38 -4.62
CA TRP A 47 -0.24 -0.40 -4.31
C TRP A 47 -0.61 -1.84 -3.94
N PHE A 48 -1.57 -2.05 -3.03
CA PHE A 48 -2.04 -3.39 -2.65
C PHE A 48 -2.69 -4.14 -3.82
N GLN A 49 -3.47 -3.45 -4.68
CA GLN A 49 -4.03 -4.03 -5.90
C GLN A 49 -2.93 -4.52 -6.84
N ASN A 50 -1.91 -3.69 -7.08
CA ASN A 50 -0.77 -4.03 -7.93
C ASN A 50 0.10 -5.13 -7.32
N ALA A 51 0.29 -5.15 -6.00
CA ALA A 51 1.02 -6.19 -5.29
C ALA A 51 0.36 -7.55 -5.46
N ARG A 52 -0.95 -7.64 -5.20
CA ARG A 52 -1.70 -8.89 -5.45
C ARG A 52 -1.69 -9.29 -6.93
N ALA A 53 -1.72 -8.33 -7.85
CA ALA A 53 -1.64 -8.63 -9.28
C ALA A 53 -0.27 -9.21 -9.68
N ARG A 54 0.82 -8.76 -9.05
CA ARG A 54 2.16 -9.33 -9.24
C ARG A 54 2.27 -10.73 -8.66
N GLU A 55 1.70 -11.03 -7.50
CA GLU A 55 1.76 -12.38 -6.92
C GLU A 55 0.99 -13.44 -7.71
N ARG A 56 -0.07 -13.04 -8.43
CA ARG A 56 -0.83 -13.95 -9.30
C ARG A 56 -0.18 -14.18 -10.66
N LYS A 57 0.92 -13.48 -10.97
CA LYS A 57 1.60 -13.55 -12.24
C LYS A 57 2.89 -14.33 -12.09
#